data_AF-W1PPA5-F1
#
_entry.id   AF-W1PPA5-F1
#
_cell.length_a   1.000
_cell.length_b   1.000
_cell.length_c   1.000
_cell.angle_alpha   90.00
_cell.angle_beta   90.00
_cell.angle_gamma   90.00
#
_symmetry.space_group_name_H-M   'P 1'
#
loop_
_entity.id
_entity.type
_entity.pdbx_description
1 polymer ?
#
loop_
_entity_poly.entity_id
_entity_poly.type
_entity_poly.pdbx_seq_one_letter_code
_entity_poly.pdbx_strand_id
1 'polypeptide(L)'
;MAGRLERETVVALPEELWDNILGRLPAKTFARACITCRPWNRICNRVLSRPKFLSTLSLRPTFEECMDEALTKVLSEPIRPHFVMAFTGFPSSLEKTHNLLRSQFGGTVPLVTCFSLGLLGTNATGDEVEEVLWDHDSVDTNELVNRGLLITVGFVPGLKVGTVPLFGSPKISTRKTLVDSFLTDINNFTSDCATPAGIVMFTEFKPDLSYVLQMMDDALLGQTPIVGCVAALDNQRCFLYSAGDPSGIKALQIGPSNECDAVALVFAKDKDNDQGLNEIHFTSALSTGLRPRGPLYKAAAVKIRQNATWLTARREGIPMELDGERIWEDLRNEVGNEIYGDVYVGVLKKRKRSIAAGKRQFGKPISLFAFHGFHNLDEEYLYVEG
;
A
#
# COMPACT_ATOMS: atom_id res chain seq x y z
N MET A 1 35.07 24.99 46.97
CA MET A 1 35.52 25.65 45.72
C MET A 1 36.19 24.62 44.82
N ALA A 2 35.39 23.77 44.18
CA ALA A 2 35.79 22.86 43.10
C ALA A 2 34.51 22.51 42.34
N GLY A 3 34.55 22.55 41.00
CA GLY A 3 33.41 22.15 40.15
C GLY A 3 32.76 23.26 39.31
N ARG A 4 33.36 24.46 39.25
CA ARG A 4 32.93 25.54 38.32
C ARG A 4 33.83 25.66 37.07
N LEU A 5 34.64 24.63 36.80
CA LEU A 5 35.43 24.47 35.59
C LEU A 5 34.98 23.19 34.87
N GLU A 6 33.98 23.34 34.00
CA GLU A 6 33.74 22.50 32.81
C GLU A 6 32.59 23.09 31.96
N ARG A 7 32.26 24.38 32.14
CA ARG A 7 31.82 25.20 31.01
C ARG A 7 33.07 25.75 30.34
N GLU A 8 33.96 24.84 29.92
CA GLU A 8 34.88 25.19 28.86
C GLU A 8 34.00 25.63 27.71
N THR A 9 34.31 26.82 27.22
CA THR A 9 33.91 27.33 25.92
C THR A 9 34.17 26.26 24.88
N VAL A 10 33.22 25.34 24.70
CA VAL A 10 33.03 24.62 23.44
C VAL A 10 32.88 25.76 22.44
N VAL A 11 33.96 26.04 21.70
CA VAL A 11 33.89 26.87 20.50
C VAL A 11 32.66 26.37 19.78
N ALA A 12 31.61 27.20 19.73
CA ALA A 12 30.31 26.76 19.27
C ALA A 12 30.52 26.20 17.85
N LEU A 13 30.40 24.89 17.72
CA LEU A 13 30.58 24.23 16.43
C LEU A 13 29.63 24.92 15.43
N PRO A 14 30.10 25.26 14.23
CA PRO A 14 29.24 25.77 13.18
C PRO A 14 27.99 24.90 13.00
N GLU A 15 26.86 25.53 12.70
CA GLU A 15 25.58 24.82 12.54
C GLU A 15 25.64 23.69 11.50
N GLU A 16 26.45 23.83 10.46
CA GLU A 16 26.67 22.82 9.41
C GLU A 16 27.35 21.54 9.95
N LEU A 17 28.27 21.69 10.92
CA LEU A 17 28.89 20.52 11.56
C LEU A 17 27.88 19.81 12.45
N TRP A 18 26.99 20.55 13.12
CA TRP A 18 25.90 19.95 13.88
C TRP A 18 24.88 19.23 12.98
N ASP A 19 24.55 19.78 11.80
CA ASP A 19 23.72 19.08 10.82
C ASP A 19 24.34 17.74 10.43
N ASN A 20 25.64 17.73 10.16
CA ASN A 20 26.34 16.51 9.75
C ASN A 20 26.43 15.49 10.89
N ILE A 21 26.67 15.93 12.13
CA ILE A 21 26.70 15.04 13.31
C ILE A 21 25.31 14.48 13.59
N LEU A 22 24.29 15.33 13.72
CA LEU A 22 22.94 14.90 14.04
C LEU A 22 22.29 14.13 12.88
N GLY A 23 22.61 14.51 11.63
CA GLY A 23 22.15 13.85 10.41
C GLY A 23 22.64 12.41 10.22
N ARG A 24 23.66 11.98 10.97
CA ARG A 24 24.20 10.61 10.95
C ARG A 24 23.79 9.76 12.14
N LEU A 25 22.98 10.30 13.05
CA LEU A 25 22.56 9.56 14.22
C LEU A 25 21.49 8.51 13.85
N PRO A 26 21.55 7.30 14.43
CA PRO A 26 20.43 6.37 14.37
C PRO A 26 19.16 6.99 14.94
N ALA A 27 18.00 6.56 14.44
CA ALA A 27 16.69 7.14 14.73
C ALA A 27 16.43 7.35 16.25
N LYS A 28 16.74 6.34 17.08
CA LYS A 28 16.56 6.41 18.54
C LYS A 28 17.43 7.48 19.20
N THR A 29 18.69 7.58 18.79
CA THR A 29 19.63 8.60 19.32
C THR A 29 19.24 9.99 18.82
N PHE A 30 18.83 10.09 17.55
CA PHE A 30 18.33 11.33 16.97
C PHE A 30 17.06 11.84 17.68
N ALA A 31 16.12 10.95 18.02
CA ALA A 31 14.92 11.32 18.78
C ALA A 31 15.27 11.91 20.16
N ARG A 32 16.28 11.35 20.84
CA ARG A 32 16.78 11.91 22.11
C ARG A 32 17.43 13.29 21.91
N ALA A 33 18.19 13.47 20.82
CA ALA A 33 18.77 14.76 20.46
C ALA A 33 17.68 15.83 20.24
N CYS A 34 16.55 15.47 19.60
CA CYS A 34 15.44 16.39 19.36
C CYS A 34 14.86 17.03 20.64
N ILE A 35 14.88 16.30 21.77
CA ILE A 35 14.27 16.76 23.04
C ILE A 35 15.29 17.34 24.03
N THR A 36 16.57 17.42 23.64
CA THR A 36 17.65 17.82 24.57
C THR A 36 17.62 19.32 24.89
N CYS A 37 17.58 20.19 23.86
CA CYS A 37 17.52 21.63 24.03
C CYS A 37 16.96 22.32 22.76
N ARG A 38 16.53 23.59 22.88
CA ARG A 38 15.94 24.34 21.74
C ARG A 38 16.87 24.45 20.51
N PRO A 39 18.18 24.73 20.64
CA PRO A 39 19.07 24.76 19.48
C PRO A 39 19.17 23.41 18.76
N TRP A 40 19.32 22.30 19.48
CA TRP A 40 19.39 20.96 18.89
C TRP A 40 18.07 20.59 18.23
N ASN A 41 16.93 20.90 18.86
CA ASN A 41 15.61 20.69 18.26
C ASN A 41 15.48 21.40 16.91
N ARG A 42 15.93 22.66 16.82
CA ARG A 42 15.93 23.44 15.56
C ARG A 42 16.76 22.77 14.47
N ILE A 43 17.96 22.28 14.80
CA ILE A 43 18.84 21.58 13.87
C ILE A 43 18.22 20.24 13.44
N CYS A 44 17.67 19.46 14.38
CA CYS A 44 16.95 18.24 14.07
C CYS A 44 15.75 18.46 13.14
N ASN A 45 14.99 19.55 13.32
CA ASN A 45 13.89 19.88 12.43
C ASN A 45 14.39 20.30 11.03
N ARG A 46 15.62 20.83 10.91
CA ARG A 46 16.26 21.09 9.61
C ARG A 46 16.68 19.78 8.93
N VAL A 47 17.26 18.83 9.68
CA VAL A 47 17.59 17.47 9.19
C VAL A 47 16.32 16.77 8.69
N LEU A 48 15.21 16.88 9.44
CA LEU A 48 13.90 16.34 9.08
C LEU A 48 12.97 17.44 8.52
N SER A 49 13.41 18.13 7.46
CA SER A 49 12.63 19.19 6.80
C SER A 49 11.90 18.73 5.54
N ARG A 50 12.18 17.53 5.05
CA ARG A 50 11.62 16.98 3.80
C ARG A 50 10.95 15.63 4.04
N PRO A 51 10.00 15.22 3.19
CA PRO A 51 9.44 13.88 3.24
C PRO A 51 10.55 12.84 3.13
N LYS A 52 10.47 11.80 3.95
CA LYS A 52 11.43 10.70 3.98
C LYS A 52 10.67 9.39 4.15
N PHE A 53 10.94 8.44 3.27
CA PHE A 53 10.42 7.07 3.33
C PHE A 53 11.61 6.13 3.45
N LEU A 54 11.76 5.50 4.61
CA LEU A 54 12.76 4.47 4.83
C LEU A 54 12.08 3.12 4.66
N SER A 55 12.52 2.34 3.68
CA SER A 55 11.97 1.02 3.40
C SER A 55 13.10 0.00 3.35
N THR A 56 12.89 -1.15 3.97
CA THR A 56 13.87 -2.25 3.94
C THR A 56 13.16 -3.58 3.80
N LEU A 57 13.62 -4.34 2.81
CA LEU A 57 13.32 -5.75 2.60
C LEU A 57 14.40 -6.61 3.27
N SER A 58 13.97 -7.59 4.03
CA SER A 58 14.82 -8.64 4.58
C SER A 58 14.29 -10.00 4.16
N LEU A 59 15.21 -10.88 3.73
CA LEU A 59 14.95 -12.25 3.26
C LEU A 59 15.70 -13.28 4.11
N ARG A 60 15.95 -12.96 5.38
CA ARG A 60 16.61 -13.89 6.31
C ARG A 60 15.76 -15.15 6.54
N PRO A 61 16.41 -16.31 6.81
CA PRO A 61 15.70 -17.58 6.94
C PRO A 61 14.65 -17.60 8.06
N THR A 62 14.88 -16.86 9.15
CA THR A 62 13.98 -16.82 10.31
C THR A 62 13.28 -15.47 10.44
N PHE A 63 12.10 -15.49 11.07
CA PHE A 63 11.32 -14.28 11.33
C PHE A 63 12.09 -13.29 12.22
N GLU A 64 12.76 -13.80 13.25
CA GLU A 64 13.54 -13.02 14.21
C GLU A 64 14.68 -12.30 13.51
N GLU A 65 15.48 -13.02 12.72
CA GLU A 65 16.57 -12.41 11.94
C GLU A 65 16.02 -11.38 10.94
N CYS A 66 14.89 -11.68 10.30
CA CYS A 66 14.25 -10.74 9.37
C CYS A 66 13.85 -9.43 10.06
N MET A 67 13.22 -9.55 11.22
CA MET A 67 12.78 -8.41 12.01
C MET A 67 13.96 -7.57 12.48
N ASP A 68 14.99 -8.21 13.01
CA ASP A 68 16.18 -7.53 13.53
C ASP A 68 16.94 -6.80 12.42
N GLU A 69 17.16 -7.44 11.28
CA GLU A 69 17.84 -6.84 10.12
C GLU A 69 17.03 -5.65 9.56
N ALA A 70 15.74 -5.85 9.28
CA ALA A 70 14.89 -4.81 8.72
C ALA A 70 14.75 -3.61 9.66
N LEU A 71 14.55 -3.83 10.96
CA LEU A 71 14.49 -2.75 11.95
C LEU A 71 15.82 -2.02 12.10
N THR A 72 16.94 -2.75 12.14
CA THR A 72 18.27 -2.14 12.27
C THR A 72 18.56 -1.22 11.10
N LYS A 73 18.24 -1.64 9.87
CA LYS A 73 18.44 -0.83 8.67
C LYS A 73 17.50 0.37 8.62
N VAL A 74 16.19 0.19 8.80
CA VAL A 74 15.21 1.30 8.79
C VAL A 74 15.51 2.35 9.87
N LEU A 75 16.06 1.95 11.01
CA LEU A 75 16.38 2.86 12.13
C LEU A 75 17.85 3.32 12.14
N SER A 76 18.64 2.95 11.13
CA SER A 76 20.06 3.32 11.03
C SER A 76 20.28 4.81 10.79
N GLU A 77 19.27 5.51 10.27
CA GLU A 77 19.31 6.94 9.97
C GLU A 77 18.25 7.73 10.73
N PRO A 78 18.37 9.08 10.80
CA PRO A 78 17.35 9.92 11.40
C PRO A 78 15.99 9.78 10.72
N ILE A 79 14.96 9.54 11.53
CA ILE A 79 13.55 9.60 11.15
C ILE A 79 12.65 9.88 12.36
N ARG A 80 11.55 10.60 12.14
CA ARG A 80 10.44 10.78 13.09
C ARG A 80 9.20 10.15 12.46
N PRO A 81 8.77 8.96 12.85
CA PRO A 81 7.67 8.27 12.18
C PRO A 81 6.35 9.05 12.27
N HIS A 82 5.70 9.28 11.13
CA HIS A 82 4.29 9.68 11.04
C HIS A 82 3.38 8.49 10.78
N PHE A 83 3.92 7.43 10.16
CA PHE A 83 3.23 6.15 9.99
C PHE A 83 4.24 5.03 9.77
N VAL A 84 3.79 3.79 9.95
CA VAL A 84 4.55 2.57 9.65
C VAL A 84 3.67 1.61 8.85
N MET A 85 4.25 0.98 7.83
CA MET A 85 3.64 -0.12 7.09
C MET A 85 4.60 -1.31 7.14
N ALA A 86 4.07 -2.51 7.25
CA ALA A 86 4.88 -3.71 7.16
C ALA A 86 4.17 -4.80 6.36
N PHE A 87 4.94 -5.55 5.59
CA PHE A 87 4.45 -6.65 4.77
C PHE A 87 5.26 -7.90 5.11
N THR A 88 4.58 -8.98 5.49
CA THR A 88 5.21 -10.23 5.90
C THR A 88 4.82 -11.36 4.95
N GLY A 89 5.82 -12.15 4.54
CA GLY A 89 5.63 -13.45 3.88
C GLY A 89 5.43 -14.60 4.87
N PHE A 90 5.33 -14.33 6.17
CA PHE A 90 5.08 -15.33 7.21
C PHE A 90 3.62 -15.17 7.72
N PRO A 91 2.66 -16.01 7.29
CA PRO A 91 1.26 -15.86 7.69
C PRO A 91 1.07 -15.91 9.22
N SER A 92 1.78 -16.84 9.88
CA SER A 92 1.73 -17.03 11.33
C SER A 92 2.40 -15.92 12.15
N SER A 93 3.14 -15.00 11.50
CA SER A 93 3.84 -13.93 12.20
C SER A 93 3.13 -12.58 12.14
N LEU A 94 1.96 -12.46 11.49
CA LEU A 94 1.28 -11.17 11.31
C LEU A 94 1.07 -10.42 12.63
N GLU A 95 0.50 -11.08 13.63
CA GLU A 95 0.28 -10.50 14.97
C GLU A 95 1.59 -10.21 15.70
N LYS A 96 2.56 -11.13 15.62
CA LYS A 96 3.88 -10.96 16.22
C LYS A 96 4.61 -9.74 15.63
N THR A 97 4.57 -9.60 14.31
CA THR A 97 5.10 -8.45 13.54
C THR A 97 4.45 -7.17 14.01
N HIS A 98 3.11 -7.13 14.04
CA HIS A 98 2.36 -5.94 14.42
C HIS A 98 2.69 -5.48 15.85
N ASN A 99 2.70 -6.41 16.81
CA ASN A 99 2.97 -6.12 18.21
C ASN A 99 4.43 -5.66 18.44
N LEU A 100 5.40 -6.29 17.77
CA LEU A 100 6.80 -5.86 17.84
C LEU A 100 6.99 -4.45 17.30
N LEU A 101 6.42 -4.13 16.13
CA LEU A 101 6.51 -2.80 15.54
C LEU A 101 5.81 -1.75 16.40
N ARG A 102 4.61 -2.07 16.93
CA ARG A 102 3.89 -1.19 17.86
C ARG A 102 4.72 -0.91 19.12
N SER A 103 5.42 -1.91 19.65
CA SER A 103 6.32 -1.73 20.80
C SER A 103 7.53 -0.84 20.47
N GLN A 104 8.05 -0.93 19.24
CA GLN A 104 9.26 -0.22 18.81
C GLN A 104 8.99 1.25 18.45
N PHE A 105 7.88 1.53 17.79
CA PHE A 105 7.53 2.87 17.28
C PHE A 105 6.55 3.63 18.18
N GLY A 106 5.96 2.96 19.17
CA GLY A 106 4.98 3.52 20.10
C GLY A 106 3.54 3.40 19.59
N GLY A 107 2.59 3.40 20.53
CA GLY A 107 1.16 3.18 20.22
C GLY A 107 0.45 4.35 19.55
N THR A 108 1.09 5.51 19.43
CA THR A 108 0.56 6.74 18.84
C THR A 108 0.83 6.85 17.35
N VAL A 109 1.74 6.04 16.80
CA VAL A 109 2.05 6.05 15.37
C VAL A 109 1.09 5.10 14.65
N PRO A 110 0.34 5.58 13.64
CA PRO A 110 -0.43 4.72 12.75
C PRO A 110 0.42 3.59 12.19
N LEU A 111 -0.04 2.35 12.36
CA LEU A 111 0.67 1.15 11.91
C LEU A 111 -0.31 0.25 11.16
N VAL A 112 0.06 -0.18 9.96
CA VAL A 112 -0.62 -1.25 9.23
C VAL A 112 0.37 -2.37 8.95
N THR A 113 -0.03 -3.62 9.18
CA THR A 113 0.76 -4.81 8.89
C THR A 113 -0.06 -5.74 8.03
N CYS A 114 0.49 -6.20 6.92
CA CYS A 114 -0.19 -7.03 5.94
C CYS A 114 0.58 -8.31 5.66
N PHE A 115 -0.15 -9.39 5.39
CA PHE A 115 0.40 -10.56 4.76
C PHE A 115 0.40 -10.37 3.24
N SER A 116 1.47 -10.79 2.56
CA SER A 116 1.62 -10.62 1.11
C SER A 116 2.17 -11.90 0.46
N LEU A 117 1.74 -12.21 -0.77
CA LEU A 117 2.25 -13.34 -1.60
C LEU A 117 3.59 -13.04 -2.27
N GLY A 118 4.06 -11.81 -2.13
CA GLY A 118 5.35 -11.40 -2.65
C GLY A 118 5.74 -10.07 -2.06
N LEU A 119 7.01 -9.76 -2.13
CA LEU A 119 7.58 -8.52 -1.63
C LEU A 119 8.47 -7.92 -2.71
N LEU A 120 8.32 -6.62 -2.91
CA LEU A 120 9.20 -5.81 -3.72
C LEU A 120 9.78 -4.72 -2.82
N GLY A 121 11.10 -4.62 -2.75
CA GLY A 121 11.74 -3.62 -1.92
C GLY A 121 13.26 -3.63 -1.98
N THR A 122 13.87 -2.68 -1.29
CA THR A 122 15.32 -2.54 -1.24
C THR A 122 15.91 -3.47 -0.18
N ASN A 123 16.79 -4.39 -0.57
CA ASN A 123 17.45 -5.34 0.34
C ASN A 123 18.32 -4.60 1.36
N ALA A 124 18.20 -4.98 2.64
CA ALA A 124 18.95 -4.44 3.75
C ALA A 124 20.49 -4.46 3.56
N THR A 125 21.00 -5.51 2.91
CA THR A 125 22.44 -5.81 2.80
C THR A 125 23.11 -5.16 1.59
N GLY A 126 22.45 -5.18 0.43
CA GLY A 126 23.01 -4.72 -0.84
C GLY A 126 22.50 -3.37 -1.33
N ASP A 127 21.45 -2.82 -0.71
CA ASP A 127 20.70 -1.65 -1.20
C ASP A 127 20.19 -1.81 -2.66
N GLU A 128 20.10 -3.05 -3.14
CA GLU A 128 19.52 -3.42 -4.44
C GLU A 128 18.01 -3.65 -4.31
N VAL A 129 17.28 -3.36 -5.39
CA VAL A 129 15.83 -3.62 -5.45
C VAL A 129 15.62 -5.08 -5.82
N GLU A 130 14.91 -5.81 -4.96
CA GLU A 130 14.59 -7.22 -5.14
C GLU A 130 13.08 -7.43 -5.15
N GLU A 131 12.63 -8.31 -6.04
CA GLU A 131 11.26 -8.80 -6.12
C GLU A 131 11.28 -10.29 -5.80
N VAL A 132 10.45 -10.70 -4.83
CA VAL A 132 10.29 -12.10 -4.47
C VAL A 132 8.81 -12.44 -4.47
N LEU A 133 8.46 -13.53 -5.14
CA LEU A 133 7.13 -14.10 -5.18
C LEU A 133 7.17 -15.46 -4.49
N TRP A 134 6.19 -15.75 -3.64
CA TRP A 134 6.13 -17.02 -2.91
C TRP A 134 5.46 -18.07 -3.77
N ASP A 135 6.16 -19.17 -4.04
CA ASP A 135 5.56 -20.34 -4.68
C ASP A 135 4.73 -21.10 -3.64
N HIS A 136 3.41 -21.15 -3.84
CA HIS A 136 2.48 -21.88 -2.99
C HIS A 136 2.25 -23.33 -3.45
N ASP A 137 2.62 -23.66 -4.70
CA ASP A 137 2.32 -24.95 -5.34
C ASP A 137 3.54 -25.87 -5.44
N SER A 138 4.74 -25.38 -5.14
CA SER A 138 5.93 -26.22 -5.06
C SER A 138 5.84 -27.16 -3.85
N VAL A 139 5.69 -28.46 -4.12
CA VAL A 139 5.77 -29.57 -3.15
C VAL A 139 7.17 -29.73 -2.55
N ASP A 140 8.14 -28.90 -2.98
CA ASP A 140 9.47 -28.87 -2.40
C ASP A 140 9.45 -28.19 -1.04
N THR A 141 9.52 -29.04 -0.02
CA THR A 141 9.54 -28.82 1.42
C THR A 141 10.76 -28.04 1.94
N ASN A 142 11.32 -27.14 1.14
CA ASN A 142 12.32 -26.21 1.63
C ASN A 142 11.62 -25.03 2.28
N GLU A 143 11.05 -25.28 3.48
CA GLU A 143 10.31 -24.35 4.35
C GLU A 143 11.04 -23.02 4.67
N LEU A 144 12.30 -22.91 4.25
CA LEU A 144 13.23 -21.80 4.49
C LEU A 144 13.37 -20.81 3.32
N VAL A 145 12.84 -21.09 2.11
CA VAL A 145 13.28 -20.37 0.90
C VAL A 145 12.34 -19.23 0.45
N ASN A 146 11.08 -19.21 0.87
CA ASN A 146 10.06 -18.29 0.32
C ASN A 146 9.42 -17.40 1.38
N ARG A 147 10.22 -16.68 2.18
CA ARG A 147 9.68 -15.78 3.21
C ARG A 147 10.53 -14.51 3.34
N GLY A 148 9.88 -13.42 3.72
CA GLY A 148 10.54 -12.14 3.91
C GLY A 148 9.70 -11.17 4.72
N LEU A 149 10.32 -10.05 5.07
CA LEU A 149 9.70 -8.95 5.78
C LEU A 149 10.12 -7.63 5.12
N LEU A 150 9.13 -6.83 4.75
CA LEU A 150 9.33 -5.45 4.28
C LEU A 150 8.77 -4.50 5.33
N ILE A 151 9.61 -3.61 5.87
CA ILE A 151 9.19 -2.54 6.78
C ILE A 151 9.36 -1.21 6.06
N THR A 152 8.33 -0.37 6.09
CA THR A 152 8.36 1.00 5.59
C THR A 152 7.96 1.97 6.70
N VAL A 153 8.82 2.96 6.96
CA VAL A 153 8.58 4.04 7.92
C VAL A 153 8.57 5.36 7.17
N GLY A 154 7.48 6.10 7.30
CA GLY A 154 7.32 7.37 6.62
C GLY A 154 7.34 8.57 7.56
N PHE A 155 8.03 9.61 7.14
CA PHE A 155 7.99 10.95 7.70
C PHE A 155 7.51 11.92 6.62
N VAL A 156 6.38 12.58 6.85
CA VAL A 156 5.69 13.46 5.90
C VAL A 156 5.40 14.80 6.57
N PRO A 157 6.38 15.72 6.67
CA PRO A 157 6.19 16.99 7.36
C PRO A 157 5.09 17.82 6.69
N GLY A 158 4.17 18.37 7.49
CA GLY A 158 3.01 19.13 6.98
C GLY A 158 1.79 18.31 6.61
N LEU A 159 1.86 16.99 6.74
CA LEU A 159 0.71 16.11 6.66
C LEU A 159 0.49 15.42 8.01
N LYS A 160 -0.78 15.31 8.41
CA LYS A 160 -1.25 14.36 9.41
C LYS A 160 -1.63 13.06 8.72
N VAL A 161 -1.34 11.94 9.37
CA VAL A 161 -1.63 10.59 8.86
C VAL A 161 -2.50 9.86 9.88
N GLY A 162 -3.52 9.16 9.41
CA GLY A 162 -4.43 8.41 10.26
C GLY A 162 -4.97 7.17 9.55
N THR A 163 -5.43 6.19 10.32
CA THR A 163 -6.13 5.02 9.75
C THR A 163 -7.63 5.18 9.89
N VAL A 164 -8.36 5.00 8.79
CA VAL A 164 -9.83 4.94 8.77
C VAL A 164 -10.23 3.53 8.37
N PRO A 165 -10.81 2.72 9.28
CA PRO A 165 -11.28 1.38 8.95
C PRO A 165 -12.62 1.42 8.20
N LEU A 166 -12.79 0.47 7.29
CA LEU A 166 -14.06 0.12 6.65
C LEU A 166 -14.59 -1.14 7.33
N PHE A 167 -15.64 -0.99 8.13
CA PHE A 167 -16.27 -2.13 8.79
C PHE A 167 -17.41 -2.73 7.96
N GLY A 168 -17.34 -4.04 7.76
CA GLY A 168 -18.46 -4.93 7.51
C GLY A 168 -18.80 -5.25 6.05
N SER A 169 -19.22 -6.50 5.86
CA SER A 169 -20.13 -6.96 4.82
C SER A 169 -21.46 -7.42 5.44
N PRO A 170 -22.61 -6.81 5.06
CA PRO A 170 -23.91 -7.47 5.26
C PRO A 170 -24.89 -7.20 4.10
N LYS A 171 -24.92 -8.09 3.09
CA LYS A 171 -25.84 -8.09 1.93
C LYS A 171 -25.73 -6.84 1.02
N ILE A 172 -25.93 -7.04 -0.29
CA ILE A 172 -25.90 -5.98 -1.34
C ILE A 172 -26.74 -4.74 -0.96
N SER A 173 -27.81 -4.93 -0.19
CA SER A 173 -28.76 -3.88 0.23
C SER A 173 -28.18 -2.79 1.14
N THR A 174 -27.08 -3.03 1.87
CA THR A 174 -26.50 -2.04 2.82
C THR A 174 -25.17 -1.46 2.36
N ARG A 175 -24.60 -1.96 1.26
CA ARG A 175 -23.26 -1.59 0.76
C ARG A 175 -23.09 -0.09 0.55
N LYS A 176 -24.13 0.60 0.07
CA LYS A 176 -24.10 2.06 -0.12
C LYS A 176 -23.92 2.81 1.21
N THR A 177 -24.69 2.44 2.24
CA THR A 177 -24.65 3.10 3.55
C THR A 177 -23.28 2.96 4.21
N LEU A 178 -22.61 1.81 4.04
CA LEU A 178 -21.27 1.56 4.57
C LEU A 178 -20.23 2.44 3.88
N VAL A 179 -20.30 2.54 2.55
CA VAL A 179 -19.43 3.44 1.78
C VAL A 179 -19.68 4.90 2.16
N ASP A 180 -20.94 5.32 2.32
CA ASP A 180 -21.29 6.68 2.73
C ASP A 180 -20.72 6.98 4.14
N SER A 181 -20.80 6.04 5.09
CA SER A 181 -20.18 6.17 6.41
C SER A 181 -18.66 6.27 6.33
N PHE A 182 -18.02 5.39 5.55
CA PHE A 182 -16.58 5.37 5.37
C PHE A 182 -16.05 6.69 4.75
N LEU A 183 -16.74 7.20 3.72
CA LEU A 183 -16.44 8.51 3.13
C LEU A 183 -16.66 9.63 4.13
N THR A 184 -17.67 9.52 4.99
CA THR A 184 -17.91 10.49 6.07
C THR A 184 -16.77 10.48 7.07
N ASP A 185 -16.25 9.32 7.45
CA ASP A 185 -15.12 9.21 8.38
C ASP A 185 -13.81 9.75 7.77
N ILE A 186 -13.56 9.49 6.49
CA ILE A 186 -12.45 10.11 5.75
C ILE A 186 -12.62 11.63 5.75
N ASN A 187 -13.80 12.14 5.40
CA ASN A 187 -14.08 13.58 5.38
C ASN A 187 -13.97 14.23 6.76
N ASN A 188 -14.36 13.52 7.83
CA ASN A 188 -14.19 13.99 9.20
C ASN A 188 -12.71 14.12 9.56
N PHE A 189 -11.88 13.13 9.18
CA PHE A 189 -10.44 13.19 9.36
C PHE A 189 -9.82 14.33 8.55
N THR A 190 -10.31 14.56 7.33
CA THR A 190 -9.84 15.63 6.46
C THR A 190 -10.54 16.96 6.66
N SER A 191 -11.46 17.12 7.61
CA SER A 191 -12.38 18.27 7.73
C SER A 191 -11.71 19.66 7.75
N ASP A 192 -10.42 19.70 8.05
CA ASP A 192 -9.55 20.88 7.96
C ASP A 192 -9.09 21.24 6.52
N CYS A 193 -9.39 20.41 5.52
CA CYS A 193 -9.02 20.51 4.10
C CYS A 193 -10.09 19.93 3.17
N ALA A 194 -10.22 20.49 1.96
CA ALA A 194 -11.29 20.06 1.03
C ALA A 194 -11.15 18.61 0.56
N THR A 195 -9.93 18.07 0.46
CA THR A 195 -9.65 16.71 -0.02
C THR A 195 -8.38 16.12 0.62
N PRO A 196 -8.31 14.81 0.87
CA PRO A 196 -7.06 14.14 1.25
C PRO A 196 -5.97 14.31 0.19
N ALA A 197 -4.71 14.38 0.64
CA ALA A 197 -3.55 14.46 -0.25
C ALA A 197 -3.25 13.11 -0.92
N GLY A 198 -3.55 12.00 -0.25
CA GLY A 198 -3.38 10.65 -0.77
C GLY A 198 -4.01 9.61 0.16
N ILE A 199 -4.32 8.43 -0.37
CA ILE A 199 -4.86 7.30 0.40
C ILE A 199 -4.14 6.01 0.00
N VAL A 200 -3.70 5.25 1.00
CA VAL A 200 -3.24 3.85 0.81
C VAL A 200 -4.28 2.92 1.42
N MET A 201 -4.89 2.07 0.60
CA MET A 201 -5.92 1.12 1.00
C MET A 201 -5.34 -0.27 1.23
N PHE A 202 -5.72 -0.90 2.33
CA PHE A 202 -5.39 -2.30 2.63
C PHE A 202 -6.68 -3.08 2.79
N THR A 203 -6.79 -4.22 2.12
CA THR A 203 -8.07 -4.91 1.97
C THR A 203 -7.96 -6.40 2.24
N GLU A 204 -9.00 -6.99 2.82
CA GLU A 204 -9.17 -8.44 2.85
C GLU A 204 -9.57 -8.96 1.46
N PHE A 205 -9.38 -10.25 1.21
CA PHE A 205 -9.65 -10.88 -0.08
C PHE A 205 -11.15 -10.94 -0.46
N LYS A 206 -12.06 -10.94 0.52
CA LYS A 206 -13.51 -11.13 0.33
C LYS A 206 -14.30 -10.03 1.06
N PRO A 207 -14.30 -8.80 0.52
CA PRO A 207 -15.24 -8.55 -0.58
C PRO A 207 -14.64 -7.84 -1.81
N ASP A 208 -15.34 -7.94 -2.96
CA ASP A 208 -15.07 -7.09 -4.13
C ASP A 208 -15.28 -5.61 -3.78
N LEU A 209 -14.17 -4.91 -3.53
CA LEU A 209 -14.13 -3.49 -3.20
C LEU A 209 -14.12 -2.59 -4.44
N SER A 210 -14.28 -3.15 -5.66
CA SER A 210 -14.40 -2.34 -6.89
C SER A 210 -15.48 -1.28 -6.76
N TYR A 211 -16.61 -1.62 -6.13
CA TYR A 211 -17.68 -0.65 -5.84
C TYR A 211 -17.23 0.45 -4.87
N VAL A 212 -16.50 0.09 -3.81
CA VAL A 212 -16.02 1.06 -2.81
C VAL A 212 -15.01 2.02 -3.43
N LEU A 213 -14.00 1.48 -4.13
CA LEU A 213 -13.00 2.27 -4.84
C LEU A 213 -13.64 3.18 -5.89
N GLN A 214 -14.64 2.68 -6.63
CA GLN A 214 -15.39 3.48 -7.60
C GLN A 214 -16.12 4.66 -6.95
N MET A 215 -16.80 4.42 -5.84
CA MET A 215 -17.52 5.46 -5.11
C MET A 215 -16.56 6.48 -4.49
N MET A 216 -15.39 6.04 -4.01
CA MET A 216 -14.33 6.94 -3.54
C MET A 216 -13.79 7.82 -4.67
N ASP A 217 -13.46 7.24 -5.83
CA ASP A 217 -12.98 8.01 -6.99
C ASP A 217 -14.02 9.04 -7.47
N ASP A 218 -15.31 8.67 -7.44
CA ASP A 218 -16.40 9.59 -7.77
C ASP A 218 -16.56 10.70 -6.71
N ALA A 219 -16.42 10.39 -5.41
CA ALA A 219 -16.53 11.36 -4.32
C ALA A 219 -15.35 12.33 -4.24
N LEU A 220 -14.13 11.85 -4.52
CA LEU A 220 -12.88 12.63 -4.51
C LEU A 220 -12.58 13.26 -5.87
N LEU A 221 -13.49 13.10 -6.86
CA LEU A 221 -13.41 13.67 -8.19
C LEU A 221 -12.14 13.32 -8.99
N GLY A 222 -11.42 12.27 -8.59
CA GLY A 222 -10.11 11.89 -9.13
C GLY A 222 -8.95 12.85 -8.77
N GLN A 223 -9.13 13.70 -7.75
CA GLN A 223 -8.08 14.62 -7.28
C GLN A 223 -7.12 13.95 -6.30
N THR A 224 -7.57 12.94 -5.58
CA THR A 224 -6.78 12.21 -4.59
C THR A 224 -6.31 10.89 -5.19
N PRO A 225 -5.00 10.62 -5.24
CA PRO A 225 -4.51 9.30 -5.62
C PRO A 225 -4.87 8.29 -4.54
N ILE A 226 -5.51 7.20 -4.96
CA ILE A 226 -5.81 6.03 -4.13
C ILE A 226 -4.97 4.88 -4.68
N VAL A 227 -4.05 4.37 -3.85
CA VAL A 227 -3.29 3.15 -4.13
C VAL A 227 -3.71 2.08 -3.14
N GLY A 228 -3.55 0.80 -3.48
CA GLY A 228 -3.94 -0.27 -2.56
C GLY A 228 -3.11 -1.53 -2.66
N CYS A 229 -3.15 -2.30 -1.59
CA CYS A 229 -2.61 -3.65 -1.50
C CYS A 229 -3.78 -4.60 -1.20
N VAL A 230 -3.97 -5.59 -2.09
CA VAL A 230 -4.88 -6.70 -1.82
C VAL A 230 -4.08 -7.74 -1.06
N ALA A 231 -4.48 -7.97 0.19
CA ALA A 231 -3.81 -8.93 1.02
C ALA A 231 -4.39 -10.33 0.73
N ALA A 232 -3.51 -11.30 0.82
CA ALA A 232 -3.64 -12.48 -0.02
C ALA A 232 -3.90 -13.75 0.76
N LEU A 233 -4.66 -14.64 0.13
CA LEU A 233 -5.16 -15.93 0.60
C LEU A 233 -6.60 -15.91 1.11
N ASP A 234 -7.26 -17.00 0.74
CA ASP A 234 -8.56 -17.36 1.23
C ASP A 234 -8.48 -17.86 2.69
N ASN A 235 -9.36 -17.32 3.54
CA ASN A 235 -9.68 -17.81 4.87
C ASN A 235 -8.72 -17.45 6.03
N GLN A 236 -7.76 -16.54 5.84
CA GLN A 236 -6.98 -15.96 6.95
C GLN A 236 -7.11 -14.43 6.96
N ARG A 237 -6.93 -13.82 8.13
CA ARG A 237 -6.90 -12.35 8.25
C ARG A 237 -5.63 -11.83 7.60
N CYS A 238 -5.78 -10.99 6.60
CA CYS A 238 -4.66 -10.60 5.76
C CYS A 238 -4.01 -9.28 6.22
N PHE A 239 -4.64 -8.53 7.14
CA PHE A 239 -4.00 -7.35 7.75
C PHE A 239 -4.40 -7.05 9.22
N LEU A 240 -3.53 -6.31 9.89
CA LEU A 240 -3.73 -5.70 11.21
C LEU A 240 -3.45 -4.20 11.13
N TYR A 241 -4.18 -3.40 11.90
CA TYR A 241 -3.96 -1.95 11.96
C TYR A 241 -4.07 -1.41 13.37
N SER A 242 -3.41 -0.27 13.60
CA SER A 242 -3.41 0.50 14.84
C SER A 242 -3.60 1.98 14.49
N ALA A 243 -4.62 2.62 15.07
CA ALA A 243 -5.03 3.98 14.69
C ALA A 243 -4.15 5.13 15.20
N GLY A 244 -3.18 4.84 16.08
CA GLY A 244 -2.29 5.86 16.62
C GLY A 244 -3.05 6.93 17.42
N ASP A 245 -3.55 6.59 18.62
CA ASP A 245 -4.33 7.54 19.42
C ASP A 245 -3.48 8.17 20.55
N PRO A 246 -3.33 9.52 20.62
CA PRO A 246 -2.74 10.22 21.76
C PRO A 246 -3.70 10.35 22.97
N SER A 247 -4.99 10.05 22.82
CA SER A 247 -6.02 10.25 23.87
C SER A 247 -6.38 8.99 24.67
N GLY A 248 -5.80 7.83 24.36
CA GLY A 248 -5.96 6.61 25.16
C GLY A 248 -7.37 6.02 25.16
N ILE A 249 -8.26 6.42 24.25
CA ILE A 249 -9.65 5.92 24.18
C ILE A 249 -9.98 5.54 22.73
N LYS A 250 -9.32 4.48 22.25
CA LYS A 250 -9.97 3.24 21.78
C LYS A 250 -8.90 2.23 21.36
N ALA A 251 -8.86 1.19 22.18
CA ALA A 251 -8.35 -0.17 21.99
C ALA A 251 -7.55 -0.49 20.73
N LEU A 252 -6.51 -1.31 20.93
CA LEU A 252 -6.26 -2.46 20.05
C LEU A 252 -7.62 -3.04 19.64
N GLN A 253 -8.08 -2.77 18.42
CA GLN A 253 -9.10 -3.61 17.82
C GLN A 253 -8.43 -4.89 17.33
N ILE A 254 -7.94 -5.67 18.29
CA ILE A 254 -8.10 -7.12 18.21
C ILE A 254 -9.57 -7.37 18.57
N GLY A 255 -10.47 -6.92 17.71
CA GLY A 255 -11.87 -7.33 17.79
C GLY A 255 -11.93 -8.84 17.51
N PRO A 256 -12.81 -9.59 18.18
CA PRO A 256 -13.04 -10.99 17.83
C PRO A 256 -13.47 -11.02 16.35
N SER A 257 -12.81 -11.88 15.56
CA SER A 257 -13.22 -12.40 14.25
C SER A 257 -14.41 -11.71 13.54
N ASN A 258 -14.15 -11.03 12.41
CA ASN A 258 -15.04 -10.89 11.22
C ASN A 258 -15.56 -9.50 10.77
N GLU A 259 -15.08 -8.34 11.23
CA GLU A 259 -15.77 -7.07 10.88
C GLU A 259 -15.00 -5.98 10.11
N CYS A 260 -13.68 -6.08 9.89
CA CYS A 260 -12.95 -5.04 9.13
C CYS A 260 -12.56 -5.56 7.74
N ASP A 261 -13.21 -5.05 6.69
CA ASP A 261 -12.98 -5.49 5.30
C ASP A 261 -11.82 -4.74 4.65
N ALA A 262 -11.58 -3.50 5.08
CA ALA A 262 -10.46 -2.70 4.61
C ALA A 262 -10.03 -1.64 5.64
N VAL A 263 -8.84 -1.09 5.49
CA VAL A 263 -8.39 0.10 6.20
C VAL A 263 -7.71 1.07 5.23
N ALA A 264 -8.08 2.35 5.31
CA ALA A 264 -7.42 3.43 4.61
C ALA A 264 -6.37 4.08 5.52
N LEU A 265 -5.13 4.15 5.08
CA LEU A 265 -4.15 5.09 5.60
C LEU A 265 -4.30 6.42 4.85
N VAL A 266 -4.86 7.42 5.53
CA VAL A 266 -5.26 8.71 4.94
C VAL A 266 -4.20 9.75 5.25
N PHE A 267 -3.72 10.42 4.20
CA PHE A 267 -2.78 11.54 4.28
C PHE A 267 -3.56 12.84 4.09
N ALA A 268 -3.59 13.70 5.10
CA ALA A 268 -4.29 14.98 5.06
C ALA A 268 -3.35 16.10 5.50
N LYS A 269 -3.61 17.34 5.06
CA LYS A 269 -2.82 18.48 5.50
C LYS A 269 -2.95 18.68 7.01
N ASP A 270 -1.83 18.94 7.65
CA ASP A 270 -1.81 19.31 9.07
C ASP A 270 -2.05 20.81 9.22
N LYS A 271 -3.00 21.18 10.08
CA LYS A 271 -3.36 22.57 10.37
C LYS A 271 -2.29 23.24 11.24
N ASP A 272 -1.65 22.48 12.13
CA ASP A 272 -0.66 23.04 13.05
C ASP A 272 0.67 23.35 12.34
N ASN A 273 0.79 22.99 11.05
CA ASN A 273 1.93 23.33 10.20
C ASN A 273 1.62 24.52 9.26
N ASP A 274 1.22 25.66 9.84
CA ASP A 274 0.98 26.94 9.15
C ASP A 274 2.25 27.58 8.53
N GLN A 275 3.43 26.95 8.66
CA GLN A 275 4.71 27.55 8.24
C GLN A 275 4.99 27.46 6.73
N GLY A 276 4.07 26.99 5.89
CA GLY A 276 4.23 27.01 4.43
C GLY A 276 5.43 26.21 3.91
N LEU A 277 6.00 25.33 4.74
CA LEU A 277 7.15 24.51 4.37
C LEU A 277 6.67 23.35 3.51
N ASN A 278 6.78 23.55 2.20
CA ASN A 278 6.69 22.57 1.12
C ASN A 278 5.38 21.77 1.08
N GLU A 279 4.53 22.10 0.11
CA GLU A 279 3.33 21.30 -0.20
C GLU A 279 3.75 19.91 -0.70
N ILE A 280 3.28 18.87 -0.02
CA ILE A 280 3.49 17.48 -0.44
C ILE A 280 2.37 17.09 -1.39
N HIS A 281 2.73 16.76 -2.62
CA HIS A 281 1.82 16.20 -3.61
C HIS A 281 2.14 14.72 -3.83
N PHE A 282 1.12 13.87 -3.77
CA PHE A 282 1.24 12.48 -4.16
C PHE A 282 0.92 12.34 -5.65
N THR A 283 1.77 11.60 -6.36
CA THR A 283 1.53 11.19 -7.75
C THR A 283 1.48 9.68 -7.79
N SER A 284 0.42 9.11 -8.38
CA SER A 284 0.37 7.69 -8.69
C SER A 284 0.83 7.45 -10.13
N ALA A 285 1.62 6.40 -10.31
CA ALA A 285 1.93 5.85 -11.62
C ALA A 285 1.47 4.40 -11.61
N LEU A 286 0.68 4.01 -12.61
CA LEU A 286 0.36 2.61 -12.83
C LEU A 286 1.49 2.03 -13.67
N SER A 287 2.36 1.23 -13.05
CA SER A 287 3.14 0.28 -13.84
C SER A 287 2.13 -0.70 -14.44
N THR A 288 2.18 -0.93 -15.75
CA THR A 288 1.31 -1.96 -16.31
C THR A 288 1.64 -3.32 -15.73
N GLY A 289 2.83 -3.52 -15.12
CA GLY A 289 3.32 -4.82 -14.60
C GLY A 289 3.36 -5.92 -15.66
N LEU A 290 2.96 -5.56 -16.87
CA LEU A 290 2.55 -6.42 -17.95
C LEU A 290 3.24 -5.84 -19.16
N ARG A 291 4.14 -6.64 -19.71
CA ARG A 291 4.72 -6.39 -21.01
C ARG A 291 3.71 -6.86 -22.04
N PRO A 292 3.11 -5.98 -22.86
CA PRO A 292 2.23 -6.44 -23.93
C PRO A 292 3.04 -7.37 -24.83
N ARG A 293 2.62 -8.64 -24.84
CA ARG A 293 3.07 -9.72 -25.70
C ARG A 293 1.82 -10.17 -26.43
N GLY A 294 1.89 -10.42 -27.72
CA GLY A 294 0.72 -10.79 -28.50
C GLY A 294 0.35 -9.80 -29.59
N PRO A 295 -0.32 -10.27 -30.65
CA PRO A 295 -1.04 -9.42 -31.58
C PRO A 295 -2.27 -8.79 -30.92
N LEU A 296 -2.77 -7.70 -31.52
CA LEU A 296 -4.03 -7.09 -31.10
C LEU A 296 -5.23 -7.92 -31.57
N TYR A 297 -6.05 -8.30 -30.60
CA TYR A 297 -7.31 -9.01 -30.81
C TYR A 297 -8.51 -8.06 -30.73
N LYS A 298 -9.51 -8.28 -31.59
CA LYS A 298 -10.84 -7.65 -31.52
C LYS A 298 -11.87 -8.71 -31.17
N ALA A 299 -12.66 -8.49 -30.12
CA ALA A 299 -13.72 -9.41 -29.76
C ALA A 299 -14.70 -9.63 -30.93
N ALA A 300 -15.07 -10.88 -31.18
CA ALA A 300 -15.94 -11.29 -32.28
C ALA A 300 -17.32 -11.74 -31.78
N ALA A 301 -17.36 -12.70 -30.86
CA ALA A 301 -18.53 -13.08 -30.10
C ALA A 301 -18.26 -12.95 -28.61
N VAL A 302 -19.26 -12.50 -27.85
CA VAL A 302 -19.17 -12.32 -26.40
C VAL A 302 -20.42 -12.91 -25.76
N LYS A 303 -20.25 -13.85 -24.84
CA LYS A 303 -21.31 -14.43 -24.02
C LYS A 303 -21.07 -14.10 -22.55
N ILE A 304 -22.03 -13.45 -21.93
CA ILE A 304 -21.97 -13.09 -20.51
C ILE A 304 -22.56 -14.25 -19.69
N ARG A 305 -21.78 -14.76 -18.74
CA ARG A 305 -22.20 -15.70 -17.70
C ARG A 305 -22.17 -14.99 -16.35
N GLN A 306 -22.67 -15.65 -15.30
CA GLN A 306 -22.86 -15.00 -13.99
C GLN A 306 -21.58 -14.39 -13.40
N ASN A 307 -20.43 -15.06 -13.55
CA ASN A 307 -19.13 -14.63 -13.00
C ASN A 307 -18.01 -14.63 -14.04
N ALA A 308 -18.34 -14.67 -15.33
CA ALA A 308 -17.36 -14.79 -16.39
C ALA A 308 -17.89 -14.27 -17.72
N THR A 309 -16.97 -13.84 -18.56
CA THR A 309 -17.23 -13.49 -19.95
C THR A 309 -16.52 -14.48 -20.84
N TRP A 310 -17.27 -15.13 -21.72
CA TRP A 310 -16.72 -16.03 -22.73
C TRP A 310 -16.61 -15.27 -24.03
N LEU A 311 -15.43 -15.28 -24.65
CA LEU A 311 -15.20 -14.54 -25.88
C LEU A 311 -14.43 -15.34 -26.93
N THR A 312 -14.76 -15.06 -28.18
CA THR A 312 -13.93 -15.37 -29.35
C THR A 312 -13.33 -14.06 -29.86
N ALA A 313 -12.26 -14.14 -30.63
CA ALA A 313 -11.61 -12.94 -31.15
C ALA A 313 -11.19 -13.07 -32.60
N ARG A 314 -11.07 -11.92 -33.26
CA ARG A 314 -10.44 -11.78 -34.57
C ARG A 314 -9.12 -11.07 -34.40
N ARG A 315 -8.13 -11.54 -35.14
CA ARG A 315 -6.81 -10.93 -35.19
C ARG A 315 -6.70 -10.05 -36.42
N GLU A 316 -6.01 -8.92 -36.31
CA GLU A 316 -5.77 -8.05 -37.46
C GLU A 316 -5.04 -8.83 -38.57
N GLY A 317 -5.55 -8.75 -39.80
CA GLY A 317 -5.06 -9.51 -40.95
C GLY A 317 -5.61 -10.95 -41.09
N ILE A 318 -6.35 -11.46 -40.10
CA ILE A 318 -7.02 -12.78 -40.18
C ILE A 318 -8.53 -12.57 -40.18
N PRO A 319 -9.23 -12.86 -41.30
CA PRO A 319 -10.67 -12.65 -41.39
C PRO A 319 -11.49 -13.68 -40.58
N MET A 320 -10.88 -14.82 -40.24
CA MET A 320 -11.51 -15.89 -39.50
C MET A 320 -11.57 -15.57 -37.99
N GLU A 321 -12.67 -15.99 -37.38
CA GLU A 321 -12.85 -15.96 -35.93
C GLU A 321 -11.99 -17.05 -35.28
N LEU A 322 -11.27 -16.68 -34.23
CA LEU A 322 -10.43 -17.55 -33.43
C LEU A 322 -11.20 -17.92 -32.16
N ASP A 323 -11.27 -19.21 -31.91
CA ASP A 323 -11.79 -19.82 -30.67
C ASP A 323 -10.81 -19.66 -29.51
N GLY A 324 -11.23 -20.08 -28.31
CA GLY A 324 -10.42 -19.98 -27.09
C GLY A 324 -9.10 -20.74 -27.17
N GLU A 325 -9.15 -21.97 -27.68
CA GLU A 325 -7.98 -22.84 -27.80
C GLU A 325 -6.92 -22.23 -28.73
N ARG A 326 -7.31 -21.74 -29.90
CA ARG A 326 -6.37 -21.18 -30.87
C ARG A 326 -5.75 -19.87 -30.42
N ILE A 327 -6.50 -19.04 -29.68
CA ILE A 327 -5.96 -17.84 -29.03
C ILE A 327 -4.92 -18.25 -27.98
N TRP A 328 -5.21 -19.29 -27.19
CA TRP A 328 -4.30 -19.79 -26.16
C TRP A 328 -3.02 -20.40 -26.75
N GLU A 329 -3.13 -21.18 -27.82
CA GLU A 329 -1.98 -21.73 -28.53
C GLU A 329 -1.09 -20.63 -29.15
N ASP A 330 -1.69 -19.63 -29.81
CA ASP A 330 -0.95 -18.48 -30.36
C ASP A 330 -0.15 -17.76 -29.26
N LEU A 331 -0.77 -17.54 -28.08
CA LEU A 331 -0.11 -16.93 -26.93
C LEU A 331 1.01 -17.81 -26.36
N ARG A 332 0.77 -19.11 -26.21
CA ARG A 332 1.80 -20.08 -25.77
C ARG A 332 2.99 -20.12 -26.72
N ASN A 333 2.74 -20.08 -28.02
CA ASN A 333 3.79 -20.06 -29.03
C ASN A 333 4.60 -18.76 -29.02
N GLU A 334 3.96 -17.61 -28.73
CA GLU A 334 4.63 -16.30 -28.70
C GLU A 334 5.39 -16.02 -27.40
N VAL A 335 4.86 -16.49 -26.26
CA VAL A 335 5.49 -16.32 -24.94
C VAL A 335 6.47 -17.47 -24.65
N GLY A 336 6.29 -18.64 -25.26
CA GLY A 336 7.11 -19.83 -25.04
C GLY A 336 6.92 -20.44 -23.66
N ASN A 337 7.97 -21.10 -23.14
CA ASN A 337 7.99 -21.65 -21.78
C ASN A 337 8.08 -20.57 -20.68
N GLU A 338 7.98 -19.27 -21.01
CA GLU A 338 7.95 -18.16 -20.05
C GLU A 338 6.56 -17.96 -19.39
N ILE A 339 5.54 -18.75 -19.77
CA ILE A 339 4.23 -18.76 -19.09
C ILE A 339 4.35 -19.56 -17.78
N TYR A 340 5.10 -19.01 -16.82
CA TYR A 340 5.07 -19.45 -15.42
C TYR A 340 4.18 -18.56 -14.55
N GLY A 341 3.49 -17.57 -15.13
CA GLY A 341 2.64 -16.62 -14.41
C GLY A 341 1.21 -16.52 -14.96
N ASP A 342 0.34 -15.90 -14.16
CA ASP A 342 -1.05 -15.63 -14.50
C ASP A 342 -1.16 -14.72 -15.74
N VAL A 343 -2.06 -15.07 -16.66
CA VAL A 343 -2.28 -14.32 -17.90
C VAL A 343 -3.50 -13.42 -17.75
N TYR A 344 -3.36 -12.16 -18.15
CA TYR A 344 -4.40 -11.16 -18.02
C TYR A 344 -4.77 -10.51 -19.36
N VAL A 345 -6.05 -10.25 -19.57
CA VAL A 345 -6.54 -9.37 -20.64
C VAL A 345 -6.75 -7.98 -20.09
N GLY A 346 -6.05 -7.00 -20.68
CA GLY A 346 -6.30 -5.58 -20.44
C GLY A 346 -7.53 -5.09 -21.23
N VAL A 347 -8.52 -4.54 -20.54
CA VAL A 347 -9.78 -4.03 -21.11
C VAL A 347 -9.96 -2.56 -20.77
N LEU A 348 -10.20 -1.74 -21.80
CA LEU A 348 -10.60 -0.34 -21.63
C LEU A 348 -12.11 -0.25 -21.43
N LYS A 349 -12.56 -0.05 -20.19
CA LYS A 349 -13.97 0.14 -19.84
C LYS A 349 -14.31 1.63 -19.83
N LYS A 350 -15.43 2.01 -20.45
CA LYS A 350 -15.98 3.38 -20.34
C LYS A 350 -17.08 3.39 -19.29
N ARG A 351 -16.94 4.22 -18.24
CA ARG A 351 -17.96 4.40 -17.19
C ARG A 351 -18.46 5.85 -17.13
N LYS A 352 -19.73 6.03 -16.74
CA LYS A 352 -20.30 7.35 -16.41
C LYS A 352 -20.05 7.63 -14.92
N ARG A 353 -19.56 8.82 -14.55
CA ARG A 353 -19.45 9.21 -13.13
C ARG A 353 -20.83 9.30 -12.49
N SER A 354 -20.97 8.78 -11.28
CA SER A 354 -22.16 8.98 -10.44
C SER A 354 -21.77 9.81 -9.22
N ILE A 355 -22.20 11.08 -9.19
CA ILE A 355 -21.91 11.95 -8.03
C ILE A 355 -22.83 11.55 -6.87
N ALA A 356 -22.24 11.13 -5.76
CA ALA A 356 -22.91 10.82 -4.50
C ALA A 356 -23.31 12.10 -3.74
N ALA A 357 -24.14 12.95 -4.34
CA ALA A 357 -24.71 14.13 -3.68
C ALA A 357 -25.93 14.68 -4.45
N GLY A 358 -26.94 13.85 -4.72
CA GLY A 358 -28.28 14.28 -5.19
C GLY A 358 -28.37 15.00 -6.56
N LYS A 359 -27.26 15.43 -7.16
CA LYS A 359 -27.18 16.09 -8.45
C LYS A 359 -26.53 15.15 -9.45
N ARG A 360 -27.37 14.46 -10.23
CA ARG A 360 -26.94 13.72 -11.42
C ARG A 360 -26.46 14.73 -12.47
N GLN A 361 -25.18 15.09 -12.45
CA GLN A 361 -24.54 15.66 -13.64
C GLN A 361 -23.90 14.51 -14.42
N PHE A 362 -24.37 14.29 -15.65
CA PHE A 362 -23.77 13.36 -16.60
C PHE A 362 -22.42 13.91 -17.05
N GLY A 363 -21.37 13.68 -16.26
CA GLY A 363 -20.00 14.03 -16.61
C GLY A 363 -19.50 13.22 -17.83
N LYS A 364 -18.41 13.71 -18.46
CA LYS A 364 -17.72 13.00 -19.56
C LYS A 364 -17.39 11.56 -19.13
N PRO A 365 -17.55 10.56 -20.02
CA PRO A 365 -17.21 9.18 -19.71
C PRO A 365 -15.72 9.07 -19.38
N ILE A 366 -15.41 8.39 -18.29
CA ILE A 366 -14.04 8.10 -17.85
C ILE A 366 -13.66 6.74 -18.39
N SER A 367 -12.42 6.64 -18.88
CA SER A 367 -11.84 5.38 -19.32
C SER A 367 -11.12 4.74 -18.12
N LEU A 368 -11.55 3.55 -17.75
CA LEU A 368 -10.93 2.69 -16.75
C LEU A 368 -10.15 1.60 -17.50
N PHE A 369 -8.89 1.39 -17.14
CA PHE A 369 -8.16 0.21 -17.56
C PHE A 369 -8.35 -0.87 -16.51
N ALA A 370 -8.86 -2.04 -16.91
CA ALA A 370 -9.08 -3.17 -16.03
C ALA A 370 -8.34 -4.38 -16.58
N PHE A 371 -7.72 -5.17 -15.72
CA PHE A 371 -7.08 -6.42 -16.09
C PHE A 371 -7.91 -7.58 -15.56
N HIS A 372 -8.15 -8.57 -16.42
CA HIS A 372 -8.98 -9.72 -16.11
C HIS A 372 -8.16 -10.99 -16.33
N GLY A 373 -8.08 -11.86 -15.33
CA GLY A 373 -7.50 -13.19 -15.49
C GLY A 373 -8.30 -13.96 -16.54
N PHE A 374 -7.62 -14.80 -17.32
CA PHE A 374 -8.30 -15.68 -18.25
C PHE A 374 -7.65 -17.06 -18.28
N HIS A 375 -8.50 -18.05 -18.53
CA HIS A 375 -8.13 -19.46 -18.49
C HIS A 375 -8.62 -20.16 -19.75
N ASN A 376 -7.89 -21.20 -20.16
CA ASN A 376 -8.36 -22.11 -21.19
C ASN A 376 -9.16 -23.25 -20.53
N LEU A 377 -10.46 -23.02 -20.32
CA LEU A 377 -11.37 -24.00 -19.70
C LEU A 377 -12.29 -24.70 -20.71
N ASP A 378 -12.34 -24.21 -21.96
CA ASP A 378 -13.22 -24.68 -23.04
C ASP A 378 -12.53 -24.51 -24.39
N GLU A 379 -12.71 -25.46 -25.31
CA GLU A 379 -12.11 -25.43 -26.66
C GLU A 379 -12.72 -24.27 -27.48
N GLU A 380 -14.02 -23.98 -27.31
CA GLU A 380 -14.73 -23.00 -28.14
C GLU A 380 -14.52 -21.52 -27.73
N TYR A 381 -14.32 -21.22 -26.45
CA TYR A 381 -14.29 -19.83 -25.94
C TYR A 381 -13.15 -19.57 -24.96
N LEU A 382 -12.58 -18.37 -25.06
CA LEU A 382 -11.68 -17.86 -24.03
C LEU A 382 -12.50 -17.47 -22.80
N TYR A 383 -12.19 -18.08 -21.65
CA TYR A 383 -12.85 -17.78 -20.38
C TYR A 383 -12.15 -16.61 -19.69
N VAL A 384 -12.83 -15.48 -19.56
CA VAL A 384 -12.33 -14.28 -18.87
C VAL A 384 -13.08 -14.08 -17.55
N GLU A 385 -12.34 -14.01 -16.45
CA GLU A 385 -12.89 -13.78 -15.11
C GLU A 385 -13.41 -12.34 -14.95
N GLY A 386 -14.60 -12.16 -14.37
CA GLY A 386 -15.12 -10.82 -14.09
C GLY A 386 -16.60 -10.74 -13.77
#